data_AF-A0A7M3XSY0-F1
#
_entry.id   AF-A0A7M3XSY0-F1
#
_cell.length_a   1.000
_cell.length_b   1.000
_cell.length_c   1.000
_cell.angle_alpha   90.00
_cell.angle_beta   90.00
_cell.angle_gamma   90.00
#
_symmetry.space_group_name_H-M   'P 1'
#
loop_
_entity.id
_entity.type
_entity.pdbx_description
1 polymer ?
#
loop_
_entity_poly.entity_id
_entity_poly.type
_entity_poly.pdbx_seq_one_letter_code
_entity_poly.pdbx_strand_id
1 'polypeptide(L)'
;IMTNVRFVDEDGNAVQAVINTNTFQATTDENGDCLIPLFSAGSLVIASVQGTGVRQQLFGGVAGQVVQIPVIPNGDWVISGSQSITLQSLDSSQPFTGNLTIEDDAVLHLIDMNLQLSPGKLIILRDNAKLTGTNSVVESTTVSMYDASELTSTSSETDFIIDSSVFWYCQGEKSAMNLVIAEQLTLGSGCELVIENGRALGGVVVQSTSSLEIT
;
A
#
# COMPACT_ATOMS: atom_id res chain seq x y z
N ILE A 1 2.05 -21.70 -25.25
CA ILE A 1 2.60 -22.91 -24.61
C ILE A 1 1.97 -23.02 -23.24
N MET A 2 1.29 -24.12 -22.92
CA MET A 2 0.77 -24.34 -21.57
C MET A 2 1.96 -24.49 -20.62
N THR A 3 2.03 -23.62 -19.63
CA THR A 3 3.19 -23.50 -18.73
C THR A 3 2.67 -23.50 -17.30
N ASN A 4 3.22 -24.36 -16.45
CA ASN A 4 2.86 -24.39 -15.05
C ASN A 4 3.61 -23.27 -14.32
N VAL A 5 2.87 -22.47 -13.56
CA VAL A 5 3.38 -21.35 -12.78
C VAL A 5 2.85 -21.47 -11.37
N ARG A 6 3.71 -21.24 -10.39
CA ARG A 6 3.34 -21.26 -8.97
C ARG A 6 3.12 -19.85 -8.46
N PHE A 7 2.08 -19.65 -7.68
CA PHE A 7 1.69 -18.38 -7.10
C PHE A 7 1.72 -18.50 -5.58
N VAL A 8 2.43 -17.59 -4.93
CA VAL A 8 2.65 -17.60 -3.48
C VAL A 8 2.48 -16.22 -2.85
N ASP A 9 2.29 -16.15 -1.55
CA ASP A 9 2.39 -14.90 -0.79
C ASP A 9 3.87 -14.56 -0.45
N GLU A 10 4.07 -13.46 0.28
CA GLU A 10 5.38 -12.97 0.73
C GLU A 10 6.13 -13.96 1.63
N ASP A 11 5.42 -14.88 2.30
CA ASP A 11 5.98 -15.92 3.16
C ASP A 11 6.21 -17.24 2.39
N GLY A 12 5.88 -17.29 1.10
CA GLY A 12 6.00 -18.47 0.24
C GLY A 12 4.85 -19.46 0.36
N ASN A 13 3.78 -19.12 1.07
CA ASN A 13 2.59 -19.97 1.15
C ASN A 13 1.82 -19.93 -0.17
N ALA A 14 1.19 -21.05 -0.53
CA ALA A 14 0.34 -21.12 -1.70
C ALA A 14 -0.86 -20.16 -1.60
N VAL A 15 -1.17 -19.45 -2.69
CA VAL A 15 -2.32 -18.55 -2.76
C VAL A 15 -3.31 -18.98 -3.83
N GLN A 16 -4.60 -18.92 -3.51
CA GLN A 16 -5.70 -19.05 -4.46
C GLN A 16 -5.98 -17.70 -5.12
N ALA A 17 -5.44 -17.50 -6.32
CA ALA A 17 -5.42 -16.24 -7.04
C ALA A 17 -6.17 -16.35 -8.37
N VAL A 18 -6.76 -15.24 -8.80
CA VAL A 18 -7.33 -15.10 -10.13
C VAL A 18 -6.23 -14.63 -11.08
N ILE A 19 -6.01 -15.39 -12.14
CA ILE A 19 -4.97 -15.16 -13.14
C ILE A 19 -5.61 -14.73 -14.45
N ASN A 20 -5.20 -13.57 -14.96
CA ASN A 20 -5.57 -13.08 -16.28
C ASN A 20 -4.30 -12.96 -17.13
N THR A 21 -4.27 -13.61 -18.28
CA THR A 21 -3.16 -13.47 -19.24
C THR A 21 -3.67 -13.62 -20.66
N ASN A 22 -3.23 -12.74 -21.55
CA ASN A 22 -3.75 -12.65 -22.91
C ASN A 22 -5.29 -12.49 -22.89
N THR A 23 -6.03 -13.48 -23.38
CA THR A 23 -7.51 -13.58 -23.32
C THR A 23 -7.99 -14.71 -22.40
N PHE A 24 -7.09 -15.27 -21.60
CA PHE A 24 -7.33 -16.43 -20.75
C PHE A 24 -7.47 -15.99 -19.30
N GLN A 25 -8.45 -16.57 -18.60
CA GLN A 25 -8.67 -16.39 -17.18
C GLN A 25 -8.67 -17.77 -16.50
N ALA A 26 -8.00 -17.88 -15.37
CA ALA A 26 -7.98 -19.07 -14.54
C ALA A 26 -7.88 -18.72 -13.06
N THR A 27 -8.02 -19.73 -12.21
CA THR A 27 -7.77 -19.63 -10.77
C THR A 27 -6.74 -20.69 -10.41
N THR A 28 -5.80 -20.35 -9.54
CA THR A 28 -4.83 -21.32 -9.02
C THR A 28 -5.52 -22.36 -8.14
N ASP A 29 -4.92 -23.55 -8.06
CA ASP A 29 -5.40 -24.59 -7.15
C ASP A 29 -4.97 -24.32 -5.69
N GLU A 30 -5.29 -25.26 -4.78
CA GLU A 30 -4.94 -25.19 -3.36
C GLU A 30 -3.42 -25.18 -3.08
N ASN A 31 -2.58 -25.60 -4.03
CA ASN A 31 -1.12 -25.56 -3.94
C ASN A 31 -0.53 -24.29 -4.57
N GLY A 32 -1.39 -23.40 -5.09
CA GLY A 32 -0.99 -22.19 -5.77
C GLY A 32 -0.49 -22.45 -7.19
N ASP A 33 -0.68 -23.65 -7.75
CA ASP A 33 -0.27 -23.97 -9.11
C ASP A 33 -1.36 -23.59 -10.11
N CYS A 34 -0.96 -23.08 -11.29
CA CYS A 34 -1.86 -22.84 -12.40
C CYS A 34 -1.18 -23.08 -13.75
N LEU A 35 -1.86 -23.82 -14.62
CA LEU A 35 -1.43 -24.08 -15.98
C LEU A 35 -2.01 -23.02 -16.92
N ILE A 36 -1.17 -22.07 -17.36
CA ILE A 36 -1.59 -20.92 -18.16
C ILE A 36 -0.93 -20.89 -19.56
N PRO A 37 -1.62 -20.39 -20.60
CA PRO A 37 -1.07 -20.28 -21.94
C PRO A 37 -0.18 -19.03 -22.07
N LEU A 38 1.13 -19.23 -22.23
CA LEU A 38 2.10 -18.15 -22.41
C LEU A 38 2.81 -18.24 -23.77
N PHE A 39 3.19 -17.09 -24.34
CA PHE A 39 4.06 -17.03 -25.51
C PHE A 39 5.52 -17.23 -25.12
N SER A 40 6.32 -17.86 -25.98
CA SER A 40 7.77 -17.99 -25.76
C SER A 40 8.47 -16.62 -25.74
N ALA A 41 7.92 -15.62 -26.45
CA ALA A 41 8.41 -14.24 -26.44
C ALA A 41 8.01 -13.46 -25.16
N GLY A 42 7.21 -14.07 -24.28
CA GLY A 42 6.69 -13.45 -23.07
C GLY A 42 5.21 -13.08 -23.18
N SER A 43 4.51 -13.20 -22.07
CA SER A 43 3.13 -12.78 -21.87
C SER A 43 3.02 -12.00 -20.58
N LEU A 44 2.25 -10.91 -20.58
CA LEU A 44 1.89 -10.22 -19.35
C LEU A 44 0.88 -11.08 -18.58
N VAL A 45 1.23 -11.41 -17.35
CA VAL A 45 0.38 -12.14 -16.41
C VAL A 45 -0.04 -11.17 -15.32
N ILE A 46 -1.35 -11.07 -15.12
CA ILE A 46 -1.97 -10.29 -14.06
C ILE A 46 -2.53 -11.29 -13.07
N ALA A 47 -1.99 -11.31 -11.86
CA ALA A 47 -2.40 -12.23 -10.80
C ALA A 47 -2.95 -11.43 -9.63
N SER A 48 -4.12 -11.80 -9.12
CA SER A 48 -4.77 -11.05 -8.04
C SER A 48 -5.37 -11.94 -6.97
N VAL A 49 -5.32 -11.45 -5.72
CA VAL A 49 -5.98 -12.00 -4.55
C VAL A 49 -6.76 -10.86 -3.90
N GLN A 50 -8.09 -11.00 -3.85
CA GLN A 50 -9.00 -10.06 -3.17
C GLN A 50 -8.89 -8.59 -3.59
N GLY A 51 -8.41 -8.30 -4.81
CA GLY A 51 -8.30 -6.95 -5.39
C GLY A 51 -6.88 -6.35 -5.36
N THR A 52 -5.97 -7.01 -4.64
CA THR A 52 -4.54 -6.73 -4.70
C THR A 52 -3.90 -7.68 -5.69
N GLY A 53 -2.94 -7.20 -6.48
CA GLY A 53 -2.25 -8.08 -7.39
C GLY A 53 -0.96 -7.55 -7.95
N VAL A 54 -0.39 -8.36 -8.83
CA VAL A 54 0.89 -8.09 -9.49
C VAL A 54 0.75 -8.27 -10.99
N ARG A 55 1.57 -7.51 -11.72
CA ARG A 55 1.74 -7.66 -13.16
C ARG A 55 3.16 -8.13 -13.42
N GLN A 56 3.32 -9.32 -13.99
CA GLN A 56 4.62 -9.91 -14.25
C GLN A 56 4.70 -10.47 -15.67
N GLN A 57 5.82 -10.25 -16.35
CA GLN A 57 6.08 -10.87 -17.64
C GLN A 57 6.61 -12.29 -17.42
N LEU A 58 5.87 -13.29 -17.90
CA LEU A 58 6.24 -14.71 -17.83
C LEU A 58 6.42 -15.31 -19.22
N PHE A 59 7.22 -16.36 -19.34
CA PHE A 59 7.64 -16.94 -20.62
C PHE A 59 7.12 -18.37 -20.80
N GLY A 60 6.57 -18.64 -21.98
CA GLY A 60 6.05 -19.97 -22.32
C GLY A 60 7.15 -21.03 -22.44
N GLY A 61 6.93 -22.18 -21.81
CA GLY A 61 7.86 -23.31 -21.83
C GLY A 61 9.00 -23.21 -20.80
N VAL A 62 9.02 -22.17 -19.97
CA VAL A 62 9.98 -22.03 -18.86
C VAL A 62 9.38 -22.63 -17.60
N ALA A 63 10.06 -23.65 -17.04
CA ALA A 63 9.66 -24.31 -15.80
C ALA A 63 10.11 -23.53 -14.56
N GLY A 64 9.39 -23.70 -13.44
CA GLY A 64 9.79 -23.14 -12.14
C GLY A 64 9.53 -21.64 -11.99
N GLN A 65 8.69 -21.05 -12.83
CA GLN A 65 8.28 -19.66 -12.67
C GLN A 65 7.40 -19.53 -11.44
N VAL A 66 7.77 -18.60 -10.55
CA VAL A 66 7.03 -18.27 -9.34
C VAL A 66 6.62 -16.80 -9.42
N VAL A 67 5.37 -16.54 -9.03
CA VAL A 67 4.79 -15.21 -8.92
C VAL A 67 4.43 -15.00 -7.46
N GLN A 68 4.97 -13.94 -6.87
CA GLN A 68 4.63 -13.55 -5.51
C GLN A 68 3.50 -12.53 -5.56
N ILE A 69 2.44 -12.74 -4.80
CA ILE A 69 1.27 -11.88 -4.72
C ILE A 69 1.15 -11.39 -3.28
N PRO A 70 1.23 -10.08 -3.03
CA PRO A 70 0.94 -9.51 -1.73
C PRO A 70 -0.50 -9.83 -1.30
N VAL A 71 -0.66 -10.36 -0.08
CA VAL A 71 -1.97 -10.69 0.48
C VAL A 71 -2.20 -9.85 1.73
N ILE A 72 -3.34 -9.16 1.77
CA ILE A 72 -3.78 -8.44 2.97
C ILE A 72 -4.46 -9.46 3.90
N PRO A 73 -4.06 -9.57 5.17
CA PRO A 73 -4.67 -10.52 6.10
C PRO A 73 -6.10 -10.11 6.47
N ASN A 74 -6.89 -11.09 6.91
CA ASN A 74 -8.18 -10.83 7.54
C ASN A 74 -7.98 -10.37 8.98
N GLY A 75 -8.53 -9.21 9.35
CA GLY A 75 -8.35 -8.62 10.67
C GLY A 75 -7.14 -7.70 10.75
N ASP A 76 -6.62 -7.50 11.96
CA ASP A 76 -5.54 -6.54 12.20
C ASP A 76 -4.23 -7.00 11.54
N TRP A 77 -3.51 -6.05 10.95
CA TRP A 77 -2.25 -6.30 10.25
C TRP A 77 -1.14 -5.47 10.88
N VAL A 78 -0.05 -6.15 11.23
CA VAL A 78 1.19 -5.54 11.68
C VAL A 78 2.25 -5.82 10.62
N ILE A 79 2.83 -4.76 10.06
CA ILE A 79 4.00 -4.82 9.19
C ILE A 79 5.16 -4.29 10.02
N SER A 80 6.17 -5.13 10.25
CA SER A 80 7.25 -4.86 11.20
C SER A 80 8.60 -5.34 10.66
N GLY A 81 9.66 -4.92 11.34
CA GLY A 81 11.03 -5.01 10.87
C GLY A 81 11.25 -4.25 9.56
N SER A 82 12.40 -4.45 8.92
CA SER A 82 12.72 -3.76 7.66
C SER A 82 12.01 -4.35 6.42
N GLN A 83 10.77 -4.83 6.60
CA GLN A 83 9.94 -5.33 5.50
C GLN A 83 9.52 -4.18 4.58
N SER A 84 9.44 -4.46 3.28
CA SER A 84 8.92 -3.53 2.28
C SER A 84 7.88 -4.24 1.43
N ILE A 85 6.62 -3.84 1.59
CA ILE A 85 5.48 -4.45 0.91
C ILE A 85 4.91 -3.44 -0.07
N THR A 86 4.67 -3.87 -1.31
CA THR A 86 4.00 -3.04 -2.32
C THR A 86 2.64 -3.64 -2.66
N LEU A 87 1.58 -2.87 -2.43
CA LEU A 87 0.22 -3.23 -2.83
C LEU A 87 -0.15 -2.42 -4.06
N GLN A 88 -0.47 -3.11 -5.15
CA GLN A 88 -1.00 -2.49 -6.35
C GLN A 88 -2.42 -3.00 -6.60
N SER A 89 -3.38 -2.09 -6.72
CA SER A 89 -4.75 -2.51 -7.07
C SER A 89 -4.86 -2.73 -8.58
N LEU A 90 -5.75 -3.66 -8.94
CA LEU A 90 -6.09 -3.96 -10.33
C LEU A 90 -7.55 -3.56 -10.65
N ASP A 91 -8.36 -3.33 -9.62
CA ASP A 91 -9.82 -3.19 -9.64
C ASP A 91 -10.30 -2.24 -8.53
N SER A 92 -9.73 -1.04 -8.52
CA SER A 92 -10.21 0.21 -7.89
C SER A 92 -10.24 0.32 -6.36
N SER A 93 -10.83 -0.61 -5.60
CA SER A 93 -10.87 -0.49 -4.14
C SER A 93 -10.67 -1.81 -3.40
N GLN A 94 -9.93 -1.71 -2.30
CA GLN A 94 -9.45 -2.82 -1.51
C GLN A 94 -9.99 -2.67 -0.09
N PRO A 95 -11.05 -3.40 0.30
CA PRO A 95 -11.52 -3.39 1.67
C PRO A 95 -10.49 -4.04 2.59
N PHE A 96 -10.31 -3.47 3.78
CA PHE A 96 -9.49 -4.00 4.86
C PHE A 96 -10.27 -3.98 6.18
N THR A 97 -10.27 -5.10 6.89
CA THR A 97 -11.19 -5.34 8.01
C THR A 97 -10.63 -5.01 9.39
N GLY A 98 -9.32 -4.78 9.49
CA GLY A 98 -8.64 -4.54 10.75
C GLY A 98 -7.97 -3.18 10.86
N ASN A 99 -7.25 -3.02 11.96
CA ASN A 99 -6.28 -1.95 12.15
C ASN A 99 -4.99 -2.27 11.39
N LEU A 100 -4.32 -1.23 10.91
CA LEU A 100 -3.00 -1.36 10.29
C LEU A 100 -1.94 -0.74 11.20
N THR A 101 -0.93 -1.50 11.58
CA THR A 101 0.26 -0.98 12.27
C THR A 101 1.47 -1.20 11.38
N ILE A 102 2.24 -0.14 11.14
CA ILE A 102 3.53 -0.20 10.44
C ILE A 102 4.59 0.29 11.42
N GLU A 103 5.62 -0.52 11.65
CA GLU A 103 6.64 -0.27 12.68
C GLU A 103 8.02 -0.79 12.29
N ASP A 104 9.04 -0.45 13.08
CA ASP A 104 10.41 -0.95 12.97
C ASP A 104 11.06 -0.79 11.59
N ASP A 105 11.04 0.43 11.03
CA ASP A 105 11.53 0.77 9.68
C ASP A 105 10.79 0.06 8.53
N ALA A 106 9.63 -0.56 8.79
CA ALA A 106 8.81 -1.18 7.75
C ALA A 106 8.24 -0.13 6.78
N VAL A 107 8.00 -0.57 5.54
CA VAL A 107 7.46 0.26 4.47
C VAL A 107 6.28 -0.41 3.80
N LEU A 108 5.16 0.31 3.70
CA LEU A 108 4.04 -0.05 2.84
C LEU A 108 3.93 0.95 1.69
N HIS A 109 4.01 0.45 0.47
CA HIS A 109 3.83 1.21 -0.76
C HIS A 109 2.46 0.89 -1.38
N LEU A 110 1.64 1.90 -1.62
CA LEU A 110 0.36 1.78 -2.31
C LEU A 110 0.49 2.36 -3.72
N ILE A 111 0.04 1.62 -4.73
CA ILE A 111 0.07 2.05 -6.14
C ILE A 111 -1.30 1.84 -6.76
N ASP A 112 -1.87 2.90 -7.32
CA ASP A 112 -3.19 2.89 -7.95
C ASP A 112 -4.29 2.25 -7.07
N MET A 113 -4.18 2.40 -5.76
CA MET A 113 -4.99 1.67 -4.78
C MET A 113 -5.87 2.60 -3.95
N ASN A 114 -7.14 2.26 -3.82
CA ASN A 114 -7.98 2.77 -2.73
C ASN A 114 -8.06 1.73 -1.61
N LEU A 115 -7.32 1.93 -0.52
CA LEU A 115 -7.34 1.07 0.67
C LEU A 115 -8.43 1.55 1.64
N GLN A 116 -9.48 0.74 1.82
CA GLN A 116 -10.67 1.11 2.59
C GLN A 116 -10.74 0.33 3.90
N LEU A 117 -10.31 0.96 4.99
CA LEU A 117 -10.43 0.39 6.33
C LEU A 117 -11.91 0.39 6.75
N SER A 118 -12.32 -0.68 7.45
CA SER A 118 -13.65 -0.76 8.03
C SER A 118 -13.92 0.37 9.03
N PRO A 119 -15.18 0.80 9.23
CA PRO A 119 -15.50 1.92 10.13
C PRO A 119 -14.94 1.72 11.55
N GLY A 120 -14.34 2.76 12.10
CA GLY A 120 -13.71 2.74 13.44
C GLY A 120 -12.29 2.16 13.47
N LYS A 121 -11.77 1.67 12.35
CA LYS A 121 -10.40 1.16 12.25
C LYS A 121 -9.40 2.28 11.95
N LEU A 122 -8.19 2.07 12.46
CA LEU A 122 -7.13 3.07 12.48
C LEU A 122 -5.83 2.54 11.88
N ILE A 123 -4.97 3.48 11.51
CA ILE A 123 -3.60 3.24 11.04
C ILE A 123 -2.62 3.86 12.04
N ILE A 124 -1.61 3.10 12.44
CA ILE A 124 -0.51 3.56 13.29
C ILE A 124 0.80 3.40 12.54
N LEU A 125 1.58 4.48 12.49
CA LEU A 125 2.96 4.46 12.03
C LEU A 125 3.87 4.85 13.20
N ARG A 126 4.89 4.06 13.48
CA ARG A 126 5.87 4.31 14.55
C ARG A 126 7.25 3.80 14.17
N ASP A 127 8.27 4.14 14.95
CA ASP A 127 9.60 3.55 14.79
C ASP A 127 10.15 3.68 13.35
N ASN A 128 10.08 4.89 12.79
CA ASN A 128 10.51 5.26 11.41
C ASN A 128 9.76 4.56 10.26
N ALA A 129 8.64 3.92 10.54
CA ALA A 129 7.78 3.31 9.53
C ALA A 129 7.35 4.30 8.44
N LYS A 130 7.11 3.79 7.23
CA LYS A 130 6.70 4.59 6.08
C LYS A 130 5.43 4.04 5.45
N LEU A 131 4.45 4.91 5.25
CA LEU A 131 3.32 4.65 4.37
C LEU A 131 3.43 5.60 3.18
N THR A 132 3.52 5.03 1.98
CA THR A 132 3.65 5.84 0.77
C THR A 132 2.61 5.46 -0.27
N GLY A 133 2.27 6.42 -1.13
CA GLY A 133 1.28 6.24 -2.17
C GLY A 133 1.71 6.80 -3.51
N THR A 134 1.23 6.21 -4.60
CA THR A 134 1.21 6.80 -5.94
C THR A 134 -0.20 6.62 -6.48
N ASN A 135 -0.87 7.72 -6.84
CA ASN A 135 -2.26 7.71 -7.31
C ASN A 135 -3.16 6.85 -6.40
N SER A 136 -3.05 7.05 -5.09
CA SER A 136 -3.65 6.16 -4.09
C SER A 136 -4.46 6.93 -3.07
N VAL A 137 -5.45 6.25 -2.49
CA VAL A 137 -6.34 6.78 -1.45
C VAL A 137 -6.31 5.81 -0.27
N VAL A 138 -6.27 6.35 0.94
CA VAL A 138 -6.46 5.59 2.17
C VAL A 138 -7.65 6.16 2.91
N GLU A 139 -8.70 5.35 3.05
CA GLU A 139 -9.91 5.69 3.80
C GLU A 139 -9.84 4.98 5.15
N SER A 140 -9.78 5.74 6.25
CA SER A 140 -9.75 5.18 7.62
C SER A 140 -10.27 6.17 8.64
N THR A 141 -10.57 5.74 9.87
CA THR A 141 -11.06 6.66 10.91
C THR A 141 -9.97 7.57 11.46
N THR A 142 -8.75 7.06 11.61
CA THR A 142 -7.62 7.84 12.12
C THR A 142 -6.31 7.30 11.60
N VAL A 143 -5.39 8.20 11.24
CA VAL A 143 -3.97 7.90 11.01
C VAL A 143 -3.16 8.59 12.10
N SER A 144 -2.42 7.81 12.89
CA SER A 144 -1.52 8.32 13.93
C SER A 144 -0.08 8.02 13.57
N MET A 145 0.75 9.06 13.53
CA MET A 145 2.16 8.98 13.20
C MET A 145 2.99 9.37 14.42
N TYR A 146 4.00 8.56 14.72
CA TYR A 146 4.93 8.74 15.83
C TYR A 146 6.38 8.76 15.35
N ASP A 147 7.26 9.25 16.22
CA ASP A 147 8.72 9.25 16.03
C ASP A 147 9.13 9.92 14.71
N ALA A 148 9.95 9.23 13.92
CA ALA A 148 10.41 9.70 12.63
C ALA A 148 9.63 9.10 11.44
N SER A 149 8.43 8.53 11.68
CA SER A 149 7.59 7.97 10.62
C SER A 149 7.26 8.94 9.49
N GLU A 150 7.00 8.39 8.31
CA GLU A 150 6.78 9.13 7.07
C GLU A 150 5.47 8.76 6.40
N LEU A 151 4.81 9.78 5.87
CA LEU A 151 3.59 9.69 5.10
C LEU A 151 3.74 10.62 3.89
N THR A 152 3.94 10.06 2.70
CA THR A 152 4.30 10.86 1.52
C THR A 152 3.96 10.14 0.22
N SER A 153 3.73 10.91 -0.85
CA SER A 153 3.71 10.33 -2.20
C SER A 153 5.12 9.93 -2.65
N THR A 154 5.22 8.90 -3.49
CA THR A 154 6.45 8.52 -4.22
C THR A 154 6.48 9.07 -5.65
N SER A 155 5.42 9.76 -6.09
CA SER A 155 5.30 10.34 -7.42
C SER A 155 5.19 11.86 -7.34
N SER A 156 5.90 12.57 -8.21
CA SER A 156 5.79 14.04 -8.35
C SER A 156 4.57 14.47 -9.17
N GLU A 157 3.85 13.55 -9.80
CA GLU A 157 2.75 13.84 -10.73
C GLU A 157 1.37 13.50 -10.17
N THR A 158 1.31 12.62 -9.17
CA THR A 158 0.05 12.11 -8.63
C THR A 158 -0.01 12.28 -7.13
N ASP A 159 -1.23 12.52 -6.64
CA ASP A 159 -1.50 12.68 -5.23
C ASP A 159 -1.49 11.35 -4.49
N PHE A 160 -1.12 11.41 -3.22
CA PHE A 160 -1.48 10.44 -2.21
C PHE A 160 -2.51 11.07 -1.27
N ILE A 161 -3.72 10.50 -1.24
CA ILE A 161 -4.85 11.06 -0.50
C ILE A 161 -5.08 10.26 0.78
N ILE A 162 -5.12 10.94 1.91
CA ILE A 162 -5.51 10.39 3.21
C ILE A 162 -6.89 10.96 3.57
N ASP A 163 -7.90 10.12 3.40
CA ASP A 163 -9.27 10.39 3.83
C ASP A 163 -9.44 9.88 5.26
N SER A 164 -8.84 10.63 6.19
CA SER A 164 -8.82 10.31 7.61
C SER A 164 -8.37 11.51 8.44
N SER A 165 -8.75 11.52 9.72
CA SER A 165 -8.19 12.43 10.71
C SER A 165 -6.76 12.03 11.03
N VAL A 166 -5.80 12.92 10.76
CA VAL A 166 -4.36 12.68 10.90
C VAL A 166 -3.82 13.33 12.17
N PHE A 167 -3.16 12.54 13.00
CA PHE A 167 -2.38 13.02 14.15
C PHE A 167 -0.90 12.76 13.88
N TRP A 168 -0.14 13.83 13.67
CA TRP A 168 1.29 13.76 13.36
C TRP A 168 2.12 14.19 14.56
N TYR A 169 2.61 13.21 15.31
CA TYR A 169 3.49 13.41 16.46
C TYR A 169 4.95 13.24 16.02
N CYS A 170 5.57 14.33 15.56
CA CYS A 170 6.98 14.34 15.18
C CYS A 170 7.80 15.29 16.07
N GLN A 171 9.13 15.21 15.96
CA GLN A 171 10.07 16.17 16.55
C GLN A 171 11.02 16.68 15.45
N GLY A 172 11.15 17.99 15.34
CA GLY A 172 11.96 18.65 14.32
C GLY A 172 11.33 18.63 12.94
N GLU A 173 12.16 18.86 11.93
CA GLU A 173 11.76 18.99 10.53
C GLU A 173 11.31 17.65 9.92
N LYS A 174 10.16 17.68 9.25
CA LYS A 174 9.61 16.61 8.42
C LYS A 174 9.15 17.17 7.09
N SER A 175 9.32 16.38 6.03
CA SER A 175 8.80 16.70 4.72
C SER A 175 7.94 15.58 4.16
N ALA A 176 6.93 15.96 3.41
CA ALA A 176 6.10 15.09 2.59
C ALA A 176 5.87 15.75 1.23
N MET A 177 5.62 14.96 0.20
CA MET A 177 5.35 15.44 -1.15
C MET A 177 4.01 14.92 -1.65
N ASN A 178 3.27 15.75 -2.39
CA ASN A 178 2.00 15.41 -3.05
C ASN A 178 1.00 14.71 -2.12
N LEU A 179 0.96 15.14 -0.85
CA LEU A 179 0.08 14.57 0.16
C LEU A 179 -1.16 15.45 0.30
N VAL A 180 -2.33 14.83 0.18
CA VAL A 180 -3.62 15.47 0.42
C VAL A 180 -4.26 14.86 1.66
N ILE A 181 -4.49 15.68 2.69
CA ILE A 181 -5.21 15.28 3.90
C ILE A 181 -6.62 15.83 3.80
N ALA A 182 -7.60 14.94 3.65
CA ALA A 182 -8.98 15.33 3.37
C ALA A 182 -9.73 15.80 4.63
N GLU A 183 -9.47 15.18 5.78
CA GLU A 183 -10.07 15.56 7.07
C GLU A 183 -9.12 16.45 7.91
N GLN A 184 -9.21 16.35 9.24
CA GLN A 184 -8.44 17.17 10.15
C GLN A 184 -6.96 16.73 10.20
N LEU A 185 -6.04 17.70 10.15
CA LEU A 185 -4.63 17.52 10.48
C LEU A 185 -4.32 18.12 11.86
N THR A 186 -3.76 17.33 12.76
CA THR A 186 -3.27 17.78 14.07
C THR A 186 -1.77 17.53 14.20
N LEU A 187 -0.97 18.58 14.38
CA LEU A 187 0.47 18.47 14.63
C LEU A 187 0.76 18.51 16.13
N GLY A 188 1.48 17.49 16.62
CA GLY A 188 2.02 17.47 17.99
C GLY A 188 3.11 18.52 18.18
N SER A 189 3.37 18.90 19.43
CA SER A 189 4.36 19.91 19.83
C SER A 189 5.76 19.60 19.28
N GLY A 190 6.49 20.62 18.82
CA GLY A 190 7.85 20.49 18.30
C GLY A 190 7.95 19.89 16.89
N CYS A 191 6.83 19.71 16.20
CA CYS A 191 6.78 19.16 14.85
C CYS A 191 6.82 20.28 13.81
N GLU A 192 7.80 20.27 12.91
CA GLU A 192 7.96 21.25 11.84
C GLU A 192 7.71 20.54 10.51
N LEU A 193 6.47 20.59 9.99
CA LEU A 193 6.05 19.85 8.82
C LEU A 193 6.02 20.74 7.56
N VAL A 194 6.71 20.31 6.51
CA VAL A 194 6.61 20.87 5.16
C VAL A 194 5.92 19.86 4.25
N ILE A 195 4.84 20.26 3.59
CA ILE A 195 4.18 19.44 2.56
C ILE A 195 4.34 20.12 1.21
N GLU A 196 5.24 19.58 0.39
CA GLU A 196 5.51 20.06 -0.96
C GLU A 196 4.41 19.64 -1.93
N ASN A 197 3.82 20.61 -2.64
CA ASN A 197 2.68 20.39 -3.54
C ASN A 197 1.53 19.63 -2.85
N GLY A 198 1.31 19.99 -1.57
CA GLY A 198 0.36 19.33 -0.68
C GLY A 198 -0.93 20.10 -0.49
N ARG A 199 -1.92 19.46 0.16
CA ARG A 199 -3.18 20.11 0.56
C ARG A 199 -3.67 19.57 1.89
N ALA A 200 -4.14 20.45 2.77
CA ALA A 200 -4.95 20.09 3.93
C ALA A 200 -6.34 20.70 3.73
N LEU A 201 -7.35 19.85 3.50
CA LEU A 201 -8.71 20.29 3.13
C LEU A 201 -9.62 20.49 4.34
N GLY A 202 -9.39 19.76 5.42
CA GLY A 202 -10.12 19.90 6.68
C GLY A 202 -9.50 20.91 7.64
N GLY A 203 -9.86 20.79 8.93
CA GLY A 203 -9.32 21.64 9.98
C GLY A 203 -7.83 21.37 10.23
N VAL A 204 -7.05 22.40 10.52
CA VAL A 204 -5.64 22.27 10.90
C VAL A 204 -5.45 22.76 12.33
N VAL A 205 -4.87 21.91 13.17
CA VAL A 205 -4.53 22.23 14.57
C VAL A 205 -3.02 22.08 14.74
N VAL A 206 -2.32 23.21 14.90
CA VAL A 206 -0.87 23.25 15.12
C VAL A 206 -0.62 23.66 16.58
N GLN A 207 0.09 22.83 17.35
CA GLN A 207 0.40 23.13 18.75
C GLN A 207 1.44 24.25 18.89
N SER A 208 1.47 24.91 20.04
CA SER A 208 2.50 25.91 20.35
C SER A 208 3.87 25.22 20.36
N THR A 209 4.80 25.66 19.51
CA THR A 209 6.10 25.05 19.15
C THR A 209 6.14 24.20 17.88
N SER A 210 5.03 24.09 17.14
CA SER A 210 4.97 23.38 15.86
C SER A 210 4.77 24.35 14.71
N SER A 211 5.14 23.95 13.50
CA SER A 211 4.91 24.71 12.27
C SER A 211 4.38 23.82 11.16
N LEU A 212 3.60 24.41 10.26
CA LEU A 212 3.12 23.78 9.05
C LEU A 212 3.38 24.73 7.89
N GLU A 213 4.08 24.25 6.88
CA GLU A 213 4.22 24.89 5.57
C GLU A 213 3.64 23.96 4.51
N ILE A 214 2.80 24.49 3.62
CA ILE A 214 2.27 23.77 2.46
C ILE A 214 2.58 24.65 1.25
N THR A 215 3.29 24.08 0.26
CA THR A 215 3.72 24.78 -0.97
C THR A 215 2.97 24.30 -2.20
#